data_AF-A0A3D3ZY72-F1
#
_entry.id   AF-A0A3D3ZY72-F1
#
_cell.length_a   1.000
_cell.length_b   1.000
_cell.length_c   1.000
_cell.angle_alpha   90.00
_cell.angle_beta   90.00
_cell.angle_gamma   90.00
#
_symmetry.space_group_name_H-M   'P 1'
#
loop_
_entity.id
_entity.type
_entity.pdbx_description
1 polymer ?
#
loop_
_entity_poly.entity_id
_entity_poly.type
_entity_poly.pdbx_seq_one_letter_code
_entity_poly.pdbx_strand_id
1 'polypeptide(L)'
;MSTKYYAPTGGHPGQDQLLTDRAVFTDAYAVIPKGTMRDIVTSFLPFWDKTRLWVLSRPLSGFAETFSQYIMEVSPGGGSDRPETDPMAQGVLFVVEGTVTITVNGEDHALEPGGYAYLPAGQQWTLRNTSKEITRFHWIRKSYEAVEGLDYPDVIIANENDIAPTVMPDTDGKWATTRFVDPTDLRHDMHVTIVTFEPGAVIPFLETHVMEHGLYVLEGKAAYRLNQDWVEVEAGDYMWLRAFCPQACYAGGPGQFRYLLYKDVNRHMALRPAAI
;
A
#
# COMPACT_ATOMS: atom_id res chain seq x y z
N MET A 1 19.05 11.76 6.13
CA MET A 1 18.69 10.71 7.11
C MET A 1 18.07 9.58 6.30
N SER A 2 18.32 8.31 6.62
CA SER A 2 17.65 7.20 5.93
C SER A 2 16.15 7.27 6.24
N THR A 3 15.30 7.17 5.22
CA THR A 3 13.86 6.97 5.38
C THR A 3 13.60 5.80 6.31
N LYS A 4 12.60 5.92 7.19
CA LYS A 4 12.15 4.83 8.06
C LYS A 4 10.81 4.29 7.57
N TYR A 5 10.67 2.97 7.56
CA TYR A 5 9.41 2.30 7.27
C TYR A 5 9.05 1.38 8.43
N TYR A 6 7.80 1.44 8.88
CA TYR A 6 7.29 0.43 9.80
C TYR A 6 7.02 -0.89 9.08
N ALA A 7 7.43 -1.99 9.70
CA ALA A 7 7.09 -3.34 9.27
C ALA A 7 6.61 -4.17 10.47
N PRO A 8 5.51 -4.93 10.33
CA PRO A 8 4.98 -5.74 11.42
C PRO A 8 5.87 -6.96 11.67
N THR A 9 6.16 -7.24 12.94
CA THR A 9 6.97 -8.40 13.35
C THR A 9 6.14 -9.55 13.92
N GLY A 10 4.84 -9.32 14.15
CA GLY A 10 3.93 -10.31 14.70
C GLY A 10 3.99 -10.42 16.23
N GLY A 11 4.12 -11.65 16.72
CA GLY A 11 4.11 -11.99 18.14
C GLY A 11 2.72 -11.99 18.78
N HIS A 12 2.71 -12.15 20.11
CA HIS A 12 1.52 -12.10 20.95
C HIS A 12 1.73 -11.20 22.18
N PRO A 13 0.83 -10.23 22.41
CA PRO A 13 0.88 -9.44 23.65
C PRO A 13 0.49 -10.30 24.86
N GLY A 14 0.88 -9.85 26.06
CA GLY A 14 0.48 -10.49 27.32
C GLY A 14 -1.02 -10.41 27.59
N GLN A 15 -1.52 -11.27 28.49
CA GLN A 15 -2.95 -11.30 28.88
C GLN A 15 -3.34 -10.16 29.84
N ASP A 16 -2.38 -9.36 30.28
CA ASP A 16 -2.56 -8.19 31.14
C ASP A 16 -2.95 -6.92 30.37
N GLN A 17 -3.05 -7.00 29.04
CA GLN A 17 -3.40 -5.87 28.19
C GLN A 17 -4.90 -5.55 28.23
N LEU A 18 -5.22 -4.25 28.24
CA LEU A 18 -6.58 -3.78 27.97
C LEU A 18 -6.93 -4.00 26.49
N LEU A 19 -8.20 -4.30 26.22
CA LEU A 19 -8.69 -4.62 24.87
C LEU A 19 -9.24 -3.41 24.11
N THR A 20 -9.38 -2.25 24.75
CA THR A 20 -9.80 -1.02 24.07
C THR A 20 -8.69 -0.57 23.12
N ASP A 21 -9.01 -0.44 21.84
CA ASP A 21 -8.07 -0.02 20.80
C ASP A 21 -8.79 0.84 19.73
N ARG A 22 -8.03 1.36 18.77
CA ARG A 22 -8.45 2.32 17.74
C ARG A 22 -9.06 1.65 16.50
N ALA A 23 -9.42 0.38 16.60
CA ALA A 23 -10.05 -0.33 15.48
C ALA A 23 -11.46 0.21 15.25
N VAL A 24 -11.75 0.66 14.03
CA VAL A 24 -13.01 1.30 13.67
C VAL A 24 -13.50 0.72 12.34
N PHE A 25 -14.79 0.42 12.26
CA PHE A 25 -15.48 0.03 11.03
C PHE A 25 -16.79 0.81 10.95
N THR A 26 -16.95 1.61 9.91
CA THR A 26 -18.16 2.38 9.62
C THR A 26 -18.61 2.12 8.18
N ASP A 27 -19.75 2.68 7.79
CA ASP A 27 -20.23 2.60 6.40
C ASP A 27 -19.39 3.43 5.40
N ALA A 28 -18.48 4.28 5.90
CA ALA A 28 -17.68 5.22 5.11
C ALA A 28 -16.17 4.96 5.15
N TYR A 29 -15.66 4.36 6.23
CA TYR A 29 -14.23 4.10 6.40
C TYR A 29 -13.97 3.01 7.43
N ALA A 30 -12.74 2.51 7.43
CA ALA A 30 -12.22 1.66 8.47
C ALA A 30 -10.79 2.01 8.87
N VAL A 31 -10.45 1.70 10.12
CA VAL A 31 -9.11 1.84 10.68
C VAL A 31 -8.72 0.50 11.30
N ILE A 32 -7.61 -0.05 10.83
CA ILE A 32 -7.02 -1.30 11.29
C ILE A 32 -5.68 -0.95 11.95
N PRO A 33 -5.61 -0.91 13.30
CA PRO A 33 -4.38 -0.57 14.00
C PRO A 33 -3.30 -1.62 13.82
N LYS A 34 -2.03 -1.19 13.90
CA LYS A 34 -0.85 -2.08 13.85
C LYS A 34 -0.88 -3.23 14.86
N GLY A 35 -1.63 -3.05 15.96
CA GLY A 35 -1.81 -4.05 17.01
C GLY A 35 -2.58 -5.29 16.56
N THR A 36 -3.21 -5.27 15.38
CA THR A 36 -3.95 -6.41 14.82
C THR A 36 -3.05 -7.40 14.06
N MET A 37 -1.84 -7.00 13.66
CA MET A 37 -0.90 -7.82 12.89
C MET A 37 -0.18 -8.81 13.82
N ARG A 38 -0.86 -9.92 14.18
CA ARG A 38 -0.36 -10.96 15.09
C ARG A 38 -0.06 -12.28 14.38
N ASP A 39 0.73 -13.15 15.01
CA ASP A 39 1.16 -14.41 14.37
C ASP A 39 -0.01 -15.33 14.03
N ILE A 40 -0.99 -15.46 14.92
CA ILE A 40 -2.15 -16.36 14.74
C ILE A 40 -3.15 -15.92 13.66
N VAL A 41 -3.04 -14.69 13.17
CA VAL A 41 -3.89 -14.17 12.09
C VAL A 41 -3.15 -14.07 10.75
N THR A 42 -1.92 -14.61 10.69
CA THR A 42 -1.21 -14.72 9.43
C THR A 42 -1.89 -15.71 8.49
N SER A 43 -1.74 -15.45 7.19
CA SER A 43 -2.21 -16.29 6.10
C SER A 43 -1.03 -16.88 5.34
N PHE A 44 -1.33 -17.85 4.48
CA PHE A 44 -0.39 -18.52 3.60
C PHE A 44 -0.99 -18.59 2.19
N LEU A 45 -0.15 -18.45 1.18
CA LEU A 45 -0.54 -18.58 -0.22
C LEU A 45 0.08 -19.85 -0.82
N PRO A 46 -0.61 -20.56 -1.72
CA PRO A 46 -0.01 -21.64 -2.49
C PRO A 46 1.27 -21.17 -3.21
N PHE A 47 2.26 -22.06 -3.29
CA PHE A 47 3.50 -21.84 -4.05
C PHE A 47 4.43 -20.77 -3.48
N TRP A 48 4.24 -20.40 -2.21
CA TRP A 48 5.16 -19.58 -1.45
C TRP A 48 5.87 -20.41 -0.39
N ASP A 49 7.20 -20.44 -0.46
CA ASP A 49 8.05 -21.15 0.50
C ASP A 49 8.47 -20.21 1.63
N LYS A 50 8.47 -20.71 2.88
CA LYS A 50 8.95 -19.99 4.08
C LYS A 50 8.43 -18.55 4.19
N THR A 51 7.15 -18.39 3.87
CA THR A 51 6.49 -17.09 3.77
C THR A 51 5.21 -17.13 4.58
N ARG A 52 4.93 -16.03 5.27
CA ARG A 52 3.63 -15.74 5.89
C ARG A 52 3.22 -14.33 5.51
N LEU A 53 1.94 -14.00 5.64
CA LEU A 53 1.44 -12.68 5.29
C LEU A 53 0.29 -12.23 6.20
N TRP A 54 0.10 -10.91 6.30
CA TRP A 54 -1.11 -10.30 6.84
C TRP A 54 -1.95 -9.72 5.70
N VAL A 55 -3.24 -10.05 5.65
CA VAL A 55 -4.17 -9.48 4.68
C VAL A 55 -4.80 -8.23 5.31
N LEU A 56 -4.62 -7.07 4.67
CA LEU A 56 -5.20 -5.81 5.14
C LEU A 56 -6.54 -5.51 4.46
N SER A 57 -6.63 -5.80 3.17
CA SER A 57 -7.83 -5.57 2.38
C SER A 57 -7.98 -6.63 1.29
N ARG A 58 -9.24 -6.86 0.89
CA ARG A 58 -9.61 -7.70 -0.25
C ARG A 58 -10.92 -7.18 -0.85
N PRO A 59 -11.17 -7.44 -2.15
CA PRO A 59 -12.48 -7.25 -2.75
C PRO A 59 -13.58 -7.96 -1.95
N LEU A 60 -14.49 -7.18 -1.37
CA LEU A 60 -15.64 -7.53 -0.56
C LEU A 60 -16.63 -6.34 -0.58
N SER A 61 -17.86 -6.61 -1.02
CA SER A 61 -18.95 -5.63 -1.05
C SER A 61 -19.03 -4.83 0.27
N GLY A 62 -19.08 -3.50 0.15
CA GLY A 62 -19.23 -2.58 1.27
C GLY A 62 -17.93 -2.26 2.03
N PHE A 63 -16.80 -2.91 1.74
CA PHE A 63 -15.53 -2.67 2.45
C PHE A 63 -14.31 -2.40 1.57
N ALA A 64 -14.16 -3.01 0.42
CA ALA A 64 -13.11 -2.68 -0.55
C ALA A 64 -13.50 -3.47 -1.77
N GLU A 65 -13.72 -2.88 -2.93
CA GLU A 65 -14.30 -3.57 -4.08
C GLU A 65 -13.26 -3.82 -5.18
N THR A 66 -12.14 -3.10 -5.16
CA THR A 66 -11.19 -3.01 -6.27
C THR A 66 -9.83 -3.62 -5.96
N PHE A 67 -9.31 -3.43 -4.75
CA PHE A 67 -7.93 -3.76 -4.39
C PHE A 67 -7.82 -4.88 -3.35
N SER A 68 -6.72 -5.63 -3.41
CA SER A 68 -6.23 -6.42 -2.27
C SER A 68 -4.85 -5.94 -1.86
N GLN A 69 -4.59 -5.87 -0.55
CA GLN A 69 -3.28 -5.55 -0.01
C GLN A 69 -2.84 -6.58 1.02
N TYR A 70 -1.60 -7.06 0.84
CA TYR A 70 -0.92 -7.93 1.79
C TYR A 70 0.33 -7.23 2.33
N ILE A 71 0.71 -7.57 3.57
CA ILE A 71 2.08 -7.41 4.05
C ILE A 71 2.70 -8.79 4.07
N MET A 72 3.67 -9.01 3.18
CA MET A 72 4.39 -10.26 3.04
C MET A 72 5.60 -10.27 3.97
N GLU A 73 5.87 -11.42 4.60
CA GLU A 73 7.09 -11.68 5.35
C GLU A 73 7.75 -12.95 4.80
N VAL A 74 8.91 -12.79 4.17
CA VAL A 74 9.64 -13.87 3.52
C VAL A 74 10.93 -14.14 4.28
N SER A 75 11.06 -15.33 4.85
CA SER A 75 12.25 -15.76 5.58
C SER A 75 13.44 -16.05 4.64
N PRO A 76 14.68 -16.13 5.16
CA PRO A 76 15.85 -16.50 4.37
C PRO A 76 15.67 -17.79 3.55
N GLY A 77 15.96 -17.69 2.26
CA GLY A 77 15.76 -18.76 1.27
C GLY A 77 14.29 -19.08 0.98
N GLY A 78 13.36 -18.19 1.33
CA GLY A 78 11.94 -18.25 0.97
C GLY A 78 11.63 -17.50 -0.32
N GLY A 79 10.36 -17.49 -0.71
CA GLY A 79 9.85 -16.78 -1.88
C GLY A 79 8.95 -17.64 -2.75
N SER A 80 8.79 -17.30 -4.02
CA SER A 80 7.94 -18.02 -4.97
C SER A 80 8.47 -17.89 -6.40
N ASP A 81 8.41 -18.99 -7.16
CA ASP A 81 8.68 -19.01 -8.61
C ASP A 81 7.42 -18.77 -9.47
N ARG A 82 6.25 -18.66 -8.83
CA ARG A 82 4.98 -18.32 -9.50
C ARG A 82 4.05 -17.56 -8.54
N PRO A 83 4.45 -16.34 -8.15
CA PRO A 83 3.81 -15.61 -7.06
C PRO A 83 2.36 -15.26 -7.38
N GLU A 84 2.10 -14.73 -8.57
CA GLU A 84 0.80 -14.33 -9.08
C GLU A 84 0.18 -15.45 -9.92
N THR A 85 -1.05 -15.83 -9.59
CA THR A 85 -1.78 -16.92 -10.28
C THR A 85 -2.97 -16.43 -11.08
N ASP A 86 -3.40 -15.19 -10.88
CA ASP A 86 -4.45 -14.54 -11.66
C ASP A 86 -3.84 -13.82 -12.87
N PRO A 87 -4.12 -14.25 -14.11
CA PRO A 87 -3.55 -13.63 -15.31
C PRO A 87 -4.04 -12.19 -15.54
N MET A 88 -5.12 -11.76 -14.88
CA MET A 88 -5.64 -10.40 -14.96
C MET A 88 -5.12 -9.48 -13.85
N ALA A 89 -4.42 -10.03 -12.85
CA ALA A 89 -3.91 -9.24 -11.73
C ALA A 89 -2.62 -8.53 -12.11
N GLN A 90 -2.65 -7.20 -11.99
CA GLN A 90 -1.45 -6.38 -11.87
C GLN A 90 -1.08 -6.26 -10.39
N GLY A 91 0.20 -6.02 -10.13
CA GLY A 91 0.74 -5.96 -8.77
C GLY A 91 1.73 -4.81 -8.58
N VAL A 92 1.76 -4.26 -7.36
CA VAL A 92 2.84 -3.42 -6.88
C VAL A 92 3.47 -4.06 -5.65
N LEU A 93 4.80 -4.18 -5.67
CA LEU A 93 5.61 -4.55 -4.52
C LEU A 93 6.27 -3.30 -3.96
N PHE A 94 6.24 -3.13 -2.63
CA PHE A 94 6.95 -2.05 -1.95
C PHE A 94 7.67 -2.57 -0.70
N VAL A 95 8.99 -2.61 -0.74
CA VAL A 95 9.83 -3.19 0.33
C VAL A 95 9.99 -2.19 1.47
N VAL A 96 9.73 -2.65 2.70
CA VAL A 96 9.82 -1.84 3.92
C VAL A 96 10.94 -2.30 4.85
N GLU A 97 11.40 -3.54 4.73
CA GLU A 97 12.50 -4.10 5.53
C GLU A 97 13.17 -5.26 4.79
N GLY A 98 14.49 -5.38 4.88
CA GLY A 98 15.25 -6.45 4.22
C GLY A 98 15.43 -6.25 2.72
N THR A 99 15.84 -7.31 2.02
CA THR A 99 16.12 -7.28 0.59
C THR A 99 15.63 -8.56 -0.07
N VAL A 100 14.88 -8.43 -1.16
CA VAL A 100 14.47 -9.54 -2.03
C VAL A 100 14.98 -9.32 -3.44
N THR A 101 15.24 -10.42 -4.15
CA THR A 101 15.46 -10.39 -5.60
C THR A 101 14.16 -10.72 -6.28
N ILE A 102 13.73 -9.88 -7.22
CA ILE A 102 12.67 -10.22 -8.17
C ILE A 102 13.33 -10.57 -9.50
N THR A 103 12.84 -11.62 -10.17
CA THR A 103 13.23 -11.91 -11.54
C THR A 103 12.05 -11.65 -12.46
N VAL A 104 12.21 -10.76 -13.44
CA VAL A 104 11.16 -10.40 -14.40
C VAL A 104 11.80 -10.12 -15.75
N ASN A 105 11.19 -10.58 -16.84
CA ASN A 105 11.75 -10.49 -18.19
C ASN A 105 13.17 -11.09 -18.34
N GLY A 106 13.51 -12.06 -17.48
CA GLY A 106 14.83 -12.71 -17.47
C GLY A 106 15.92 -11.92 -16.75
N GLU A 107 15.58 -10.79 -16.13
CA GLU A 107 16.51 -9.93 -15.37
C GLU A 107 16.21 -10.01 -13.88
N ASP A 108 17.29 -10.04 -13.08
CA ASP A 108 17.23 -10.01 -11.62
C ASP A 108 17.36 -8.56 -11.12
N HIS A 109 16.45 -8.15 -10.24
CA HIS A 109 16.48 -6.85 -9.58
C HIS A 109 16.42 -7.02 -8.07
N ALA A 110 17.41 -6.48 -7.35
CA ALA A 110 17.38 -6.41 -5.90
C ALA A 110 16.51 -5.23 -5.46
N LEU A 111 15.51 -5.50 -4.64
CA LEU A 111 14.67 -4.49 -4.01
C LEU A 111 15.03 -4.40 -2.52
N GLU A 112 15.60 -3.25 -2.14
CA GLU A 112 15.92 -2.86 -0.76
C GLU A 112 14.80 -1.99 -0.16
N PRO A 113 14.82 -1.58 1.13
CA PRO A 113 13.77 -0.74 1.69
C PRO A 113 13.56 0.56 0.88
N GLY A 114 12.29 0.86 0.56
CA GLY A 114 11.90 1.89 -0.40
C GLY A 114 11.82 1.42 -1.85
N GLY A 115 12.28 0.19 -2.12
CA GLY A 115 12.22 -0.46 -3.42
C GLY A 115 10.79 -0.72 -3.85
N TYR A 116 10.49 -0.36 -5.09
CA TYR A 116 9.19 -0.40 -5.73
C TYR A 116 9.29 -1.24 -6.99
N ALA A 117 8.33 -2.14 -7.19
CA ALA A 117 8.15 -2.83 -8.46
C ALA A 117 6.68 -2.79 -8.89
N TYR A 118 6.38 -2.23 -10.06
CA TYR A 118 5.10 -2.40 -10.74
C TYR A 118 5.21 -3.56 -11.72
N LEU A 119 4.25 -4.48 -11.65
CA LEU A 119 4.17 -5.71 -12.42
C LEU A 119 2.84 -5.70 -13.18
N PRO A 120 2.87 -5.57 -14.53
CA PRO A 120 1.67 -5.54 -15.35
C PRO A 120 0.86 -6.85 -15.24
N ALA A 121 -0.43 -6.78 -15.56
CA ALA A 121 -1.26 -7.98 -15.58
C ALA A 121 -0.75 -9.03 -16.58
N GLY A 122 -0.70 -10.29 -16.13
CA GLY A 122 -0.20 -11.43 -16.92
C GLY A 122 1.33 -11.54 -16.96
N GLN A 123 2.07 -10.56 -16.41
CA GLN A 123 3.52 -10.60 -16.34
C GLN A 123 4.00 -11.80 -15.53
N GLN A 124 4.92 -12.58 -16.11
CA GLN A 124 5.61 -13.64 -15.36
C GLN A 124 6.77 -13.04 -14.58
N TRP A 125 6.83 -13.36 -13.29
CA TRP A 125 7.89 -12.93 -12.38
C TRP A 125 8.10 -13.95 -11.28
N THR A 126 9.27 -13.93 -10.64
CA THR A 126 9.58 -14.70 -9.43
C THR A 126 10.11 -13.75 -8.36
N LEU A 127 10.10 -14.22 -7.11
CA LEU A 127 10.69 -13.48 -6.00
C LEU A 127 11.38 -14.45 -5.06
N ARG A 128 12.64 -14.17 -4.71
CA ARG A 128 13.43 -14.95 -3.76
C ARG A 128 14.10 -14.04 -2.74
N ASN A 129 14.00 -14.41 -1.46
CA ASN A 129 14.83 -13.80 -0.42
C ASN A 129 16.15 -14.59 -0.34
N THR A 130 17.17 -14.11 -1.05
CA THR A 130 18.52 -14.67 -1.06
C THR A 130 19.39 -14.14 0.09
N SER A 131 18.88 -13.20 0.87
CA SER A 131 19.58 -12.62 2.02
C SER A 131 19.54 -13.54 3.26
N LYS A 132 20.27 -13.15 4.31
CA LYS A 132 20.27 -13.85 5.61
C LYS A 132 19.22 -13.33 6.58
N GLU A 133 18.54 -12.24 6.25
CA GLU A 133 17.55 -11.60 7.10
C GLU A 133 16.13 -11.84 6.57
N ILE A 134 15.14 -11.63 7.42
CA ILE A 134 13.73 -11.60 6.99
C ILE A 134 13.51 -10.37 6.11
N THR A 135 12.73 -10.51 5.04
CA THR A 135 12.30 -9.38 4.20
C THR A 135 10.80 -9.18 4.33
N ARG A 136 10.38 -7.92 4.47
CA ARG A 136 8.97 -7.52 4.53
C ARG A 136 8.65 -6.50 3.45
N PHE A 137 7.54 -6.71 2.77
CA PHE A 137 7.07 -5.84 1.70
C PHE A 137 5.54 -5.82 1.60
N HIS A 138 4.99 -4.71 1.13
CA HIS A 138 3.59 -4.65 0.72
C HIS A 138 3.44 -5.26 -0.66
N TRP A 139 2.38 -6.04 -0.85
CA TRP A 139 1.92 -6.49 -2.16
C TRP A 139 0.50 -6.01 -2.39
N ILE A 140 0.34 -5.03 -3.26
CA ILE A 140 -0.96 -4.44 -3.65
C ILE A 140 -1.34 -5.00 -5.00
N ARG A 141 -2.56 -5.51 -5.15
CA ARG A 141 -3.05 -6.14 -6.38
C ARG A 141 -4.39 -5.55 -6.79
N LYS A 142 -4.60 -5.45 -8.10
CA LYS A 142 -5.85 -5.03 -8.73
C LYS A 142 -6.03 -5.83 -10.02
N SER A 143 -7.27 -6.17 -10.40
CA SER A 143 -7.53 -6.66 -11.76
C SER A 143 -7.39 -5.51 -12.75
N TYR A 144 -6.51 -5.66 -13.74
CA TYR A 144 -6.24 -4.62 -14.74
C TYR A 144 -7.43 -4.43 -15.68
N GLU A 145 -7.82 -3.18 -15.89
CA GLU A 145 -8.86 -2.80 -16.84
C GLU A 145 -8.22 -2.42 -18.18
N ALA A 146 -8.18 -3.38 -19.11
CA ALA A 146 -7.65 -3.14 -20.45
C ALA A 146 -8.57 -2.21 -21.27
N VAL A 147 -7.96 -1.37 -22.11
CA VAL A 147 -8.66 -0.46 -23.02
C VAL A 147 -8.16 -0.72 -24.43
N GLU A 148 -9.08 -0.95 -25.37
CA GLU A 148 -8.74 -1.13 -26.78
C GLU A 148 -7.95 0.09 -27.30
N GLY A 149 -6.83 -0.17 -27.97
CA GLY A 149 -5.94 0.86 -28.51
C GLY A 149 -4.85 1.35 -27.55
N LEU A 150 -4.81 0.85 -26.30
CA LEU A 150 -3.69 1.06 -25.37
C LEU A 150 -2.96 -0.25 -25.11
N ASP A 151 -1.64 -0.22 -25.15
CA ASP A 151 -0.80 -1.33 -24.70
C ASP A 151 -0.86 -1.48 -23.18
N TYR A 152 -0.51 -2.67 -22.69
CA TYR A 152 -0.27 -2.87 -21.27
C TYR A 152 0.88 -1.96 -20.80
N PRO A 153 0.85 -1.49 -19.53
CA PRO A 153 1.96 -0.71 -19.01
C PRO A 153 3.23 -1.57 -18.91
N ASP A 154 4.38 -0.90 -18.89
CA ASP A 154 5.67 -1.57 -18.74
C ASP A 154 5.95 -1.95 -17.29
N VAL A 155 6.84 -2.92 -17.06
CA VAL A 155 7.39 -3.19 -15.73
C VAL A 155 8.18 -1.97 -15.26
N ILE A 156 7.98 -1.57 -14.00
CA ILE A 156 8.73 -0.47 -13.39
C ILE A 156 9.49 -1.01 -12.20
N ILE A 157 10.81 -0.79 -12.17
CA ILE A 157 11.68 -1.05 -11.02
C ILE A 157 12.26 0.28 -10.58
N ALA A 158 12.03 0.66 -9.33
CA ALA A 158 12.46 1.95 -8.79
C ALA A 158 12.76 1.86 -7.29
N ASN A 159 13.32 2.92 -6.73
CA ASN A 159 13.36 3.14 -5.29
C ASN A 159 12.84 4.55 -5.00
N GLU A 160 11.94 4.68 -4.02
CA GLU A 160 11.33 5.96 -3.67
C GLU A 160 12.37 7.02 -3.29
N ASN A 161 13.48 6.60 -2.67
CA ASN A 161 14.56 7.48 -2.24
C ASN A 161 15.27 8.18 -3.41
N ASP A 162 15.15 7.64 -4.63
CA ASP A 162 15.76 8.20 -5.84
C ASP A 162 14.78 9.10 -6.63
N ILE A 163 13.54 9.25 -6.14
CA ILE A 163 12.48 10.01 -6.80
C ILE A 163 12.19 11.28 -6.00
N ALA A 164 12.41 12.44 -6.61
CA ALA A 164 12.04 13.71 -6.02
C ALA A 164 10.50 13.80 -5.85
N PRO A 165 9.98 14.05 -4.64
CA PRO A 165 8.55 14.22 -4.42
C PRO A 165 8.01 15.46 -5.15
N THR A 166 6.82 15.34 -5.75
CA THR A 166 6.11 16.51 -6.28
C THR A 166 5.43 17.26 -5.15
N VAL A 167 5.86 18.49 -4.90
CA VAL A 167 5.26 19.38 -3.88
C VAL A 167 3.85 19.80 -4.30
N MET A 168 2.91 19.77 -3.36
CA MET A 168 1.57 20.30 -3.59
C MET A 168 1.59 21.83 -3.60
N PRO A 169 0.95 22.48 -4.59
CA PRO A 169 0.88 23.93 -4.68
C PRO A 169 0.37 24.57 -3.39
N ASP A 170 0.90 25.73 -3.04
CA ASP A 170 0.41 26.57 -1.94
C ASP A 170 0.51 25.93 -0.53
N THR A 171 1.46 25.00 -0.31
CA THR A 171 1.67 24.30 0.97
C THR A 171 3.03 24.56 1.63
N ASP A 172 3.76 25.59 1.20
CA ASP A 172 5.12 25.91 1.68
C ASP A 172 6.11 24.73 1.59
N GLY A 173 5.90 23.80 0.65
CA GLY A 173 6.75 22.60 0.52
C GLY A 173 6.47 21.51 1.56
N LYS A 174 5.45 21.69 2.42
CA LYS A 174 5.19 20.81 3.57
C LYS A 174 4.33 19.60 3.24
N TRP A 175 3.72 19.56 2.06
CA TRP A 175 2.95 18.43 1.58
C TRP A 175 3.43 18.06 0.17
N ALA A 176 3.83 16.81 -0.02
CA ALA A 176 4.32 16.32 -1.30
C ALA A 176 3.86 14.88 -1.58
N THR A 177 3.95 14.48 -2.85
CA THR A 177 3.64 13.11 -3.29
C THR A 177 4.77 12.57 -4.18
N THR A 178 5.35 11.45 -3.77
CA THR A 178 6.26 10.66 -4.60
C THR A 178 5.42 9.77 -5.52
N ARG A 179 5.61 9.90 -6.84
CA ARG A 179 4.89 9.14 -7.86
C ARG A 179 5.89 8.28 -8.65
N PHE A 180 5.51 7.05 -8.95
CA PHE A 180 6.34 6.10 -9.70
C PHE A 180 5.95 6.01 -11.17
N VAL A 181 4.87 6.67 -11.56
CA VAL A 181 4.28 6.69 -12.90
C VAL A 181 3.98 8.14 -13.27
N ASP A 182 4.13 8.48 -14.55
CA ASP A 182 3.63 9.75 -15.09
C ASP A 182 2.09 9.79 -14.95
N PRO A 183 1.52 10.80 -14.25
CA PRO A 183 0.07 10.92 -14.11
C PRO A 183 -0.73 10.98 -15.41
N THR A 184 -0.07 11.27 -16.53
CA THR A 184 -0.67 11.35 -17.87
C THR A 184 -0.54 10.05 -18.68
N ASP A 185 0.17 9.03 -18.18
CA ASP A 185 0.24 7.71 -18.80
C ASP A 185 -1.07 6.93 -18.56
N LEU A 186 -2.00 7.06 -19.51
CA LEU A 186 -3.33 6.44 -19.46
C LEU A 186 -3.31 4.90 -19.55
N ARG A 187 -2.15 4.29 -19.84
CA ARG A 187 -2.02 2.82 -19.78
C ARG A 187 -2.24 2.33 -18.36
N HIS A 188 -1.83 3.09 -17.35
CA HIS A 188 -2.01 2.76 -15.94
C HIS A 188 -3.42 3.14 -15.45
N ASP A 189 -4.12 2.16 -14.87
CA ASP A 189 -5.45 2.29 -14.25
C ASP A 189 -5.41 2.27 -12.71
N MET A 190 -4.21 2.24 -12.12
CA MET A 190 -4.00 2.43 -10.70
C MET A 190 -2.72 3.22 -10.44
N HIS A 191 -2.70 3.97 -9.35
CA HIS A 191 -1.51 4.61 -8.81
C HIS A 191 -1.25 4.10 -7.40
N VAL A 192 -0.01 3.70 -7.15
CA VAL A 192 0.53 3.49 -5.81
C VAL A 192 1.58 4.57 -5.59
N THR A 193 1.42 5.38 -4.55
CA THR A 193 2.23 6.58 -4.30
C THR A 193 2.57 6.70 -2.83
N ILE A 194 3.52 7.57 -2.50
CA ILE A 194 3.79 7.92 -1.11
C ILE A 194 3.43 9.39 -0.91
N VAL A 195 2.54 9.66 0.03
CA VAL A 195 2.24 11.03 0.45
C VAL A 195 3.06 11.35 1.69
N THR A 196 3.72 12.49 1.67
CA THR A 196 4.62 12.96 2.73
C THR A 196 4.15 14.31 3.26
N PHE A 197 4.07 14.43 4.58
CA PHE A 197 3.78 15.64 5.31
C PHE A 197 4.94 15.99 6.24
N GLU A 198 5.39 17.24 6.17
CA GLU A 198 6.29 17.82 7.17
C GLU A 198 5.54 18.14 8.48
N PRO A 199 6.24 18.25 9.62
CA PRO A 199 5.64 18.66 10.89
C PRO A 199 4.82 19.95 10.78
N GLY A 200 3.58 19.90 11.26
CA GLY A 200 2.61 21.00 11.24
C GLY A 200 1.90 21.18 9.89
N ALA A 201 2.14 20.32 8.90
CA ALA A 201 1.39 20.33 7.65
C ALA A 201 -0.05 19.85 7.85
N VAL A 202 -0.94 20.35 6.99
CA VAL A 202 -2.35 19.95 6.95
C VAL A 202 -2.77 19.68 5.52
N ILE A 203 -3.81 18.86 5.34
CA ILE A 203 -4.63 18.91 4.12
C ILE A 203 -5.66 20.02 4.36
N PRO A 204 -5.62 21.14 3.62
CA PRO A 204 -6.40 22.33 3.94
C PRO A 204 -7.87 22.26 3.48
N PHE A 205 -8.29 21.15 2.87
CA PHE A 205 -9.64 20.91 2.40
C PHE A 205 -10.09 19.50 2.75
N LEU A 206 -11.41 19.29 2.77
CA LEU A 206 -11.98 17.96 2.88
C LEU A 206 -11.98 17.32 1.50
N GLU A 207 -10.94 16.54 1.19
CA GLU A 207 -10.86 15.84 -0.09
C GLU A 207 -11.99 14.80 -0.16
N THR A 208 -12.68 14.76 -1.29
CA THR A 208 -13.68 13.73 -1.60
C THR A 208 -13.24 13.05 -2.88
N HIS A 209 -12.46 11.97 -2.75
CA HIS A 209 -12.07 11.18 -3.90
C HIS A 209 -13.24 10.29 -4.32
N VAL A 210 -13.57 10.28 -5.61
CA VAL A 210 -14.67 9.43 -6.13
C VAL A 210 -14.36 7.94 -5.96
N MET A 211 -13.08 7.58 -5.99
CA MET A 211 -12.66 6.18 -5.84
C MET A 211 -12.39 5.83 -4.38
N GLU A 212 -12.69 4.58 -4.02
CA GLU A 212 -12.13 3.98 -2.82
C GLU A 212 -10.60 3.95 -2.89
N HIS A 213 -9.96 3.99 -1.73
CA HIS A 213 -8.51 3.92 -1.64
C HIS A 213 -8.07 3.47 -0.26
N GLY A 214 -6.88 2.87 -0.20
CA GLY A 214 -6.25 2.46 1.04
C GLY A 214 -5.02 3.31 1.34
N LEU A 215 -4.81 3.58 2.63
CA LEU A 215 -3.65 4.28 3.15
C LEU A 215 -2.99 3.39 4.20
N TYR A 216 -1.68 3.17 4.09
CA TYR A 216 -0.89 2.49 5.10
C TYR A 216 0.20 3.43 5.61
N VAL A 217 0.19 3.74 6.91
CA VAL A 217 1.15 4.67 7.48
C VAL A 217 2.54 4.01 7.56
N LEU A 218 3.49 4.56 6.83
CA LEU A 218 4.88 4.10 6.77
C LEU A 218 5.72 4.70 7.89
N GLU A 219 5.50 5.98 8.21
CA GLU A 219 6.32 6.75 9.14
C GLU A 219 5.48 7.80 9.89
N GLY A 220 5.86 8.06 11.14
CA GLY A 220 5.33 9.18 11.91
C GLY A 220 3.96 8.93 12.52
N LYS A 221 3.29 10.03 12.90
CA LYS A 221 1.94 10.04 13.46
C LYS A 221 1.20 11.32 13.09
N ALA A 222 -0.12 11.23 12.98
CA ALA A 222 -1.00 12.34 12.65
C ALA A 222 -2.38 12.15 13.27
N ALA A 223 -3.18 13.21 13.30
CA ALA A 223 -4.62 13.11 13.45
C ALA A 223 -5.25 13.16 12.05
N TYR A 224 -5.96 12.11 11.67
CA TYR A 224 -6.64 12.01 10.38
C TYR A 224 -8.13 12.23 10.59
N ARG A 225 -8.73 13.11 9.81
CA ARG A 225 -10.18 13.29 9.76
C ARG A 225 -10.74 12.36 8.70
N LEU A 226 -11.48 11.34 9.14
CA LEU A 226 -12.15 10.36 8.29
C LEU A 226 -13.65 10.59 8.43
N ASN A 227 -14.29 11.06 7.37
CA ASN A 227 -15.66 11.55 7.37
C ASN A 227 -15.89 12.68 8.40
N GLN A 228 -16.55 12.39 9.53
CA GLN A 228 -16.79 13.37 10.60
C GLN A 228 -15.84 13.18 11.79
N ASP A 229 -15.08 12.10 11.80
CA ASP A 229 -14.34 11.63 12.96
C ASP A 229 -12.88 11.96 12.86
N TRP A 230 -12.29 12.43 13.96
CA TRP A 230 -10.84 12.58 14.09
C TRP A 230 -10.28 11.33 14.76
N VAL A 231 -9.33 10.68 14.08
CA VAL A 231 -8.66 9.48 14.56
C VAL A 231 -7.15 9.71 14.58
N GLU A 232 -6.51 9.45 15.71
CA GLU A 232 -5.05 9.42 15.76
C GLU A 232 -4.53 8.16 15.08
N VAL A 233 -3.55 8.33 14.18
CA VAL A 233 -2.90 7.27 13.42
C VAL A 233 -1.40 7.36 13.51
N GLU A 234 -0.72 6.23 13.46
CA GLU A 234 0.73 6.11 13.54
C GLU A 234 1.26 5.02 12.60
N ALA A 235 2.57 5.00 12.39
CA ALA A 235 3.24 4.02 11.55
C ALA A 235 2.81 2.58 11.86
N GLY A 236 2.36 1.87 10.83
CA GLY A 236 1.78 0.53 10.88
C GLY A 236 0.26 0.48 10.83
N ASP A 237 -0.44 1.59 11.07
CA ASP A 237 -1.89 1.62 10.95
C ASP A 237 -2.32 1.66 9.47
N TYR A 238 -3.41 0.95 9.18
CA TYR A 238 -4.06 0.95 7.88
C TYR A 238 -5.41 1.65 7.97
N MET A 239 -5.70 2.51 6.99
CA MET A 239 -6.98 3.17 6.82
C MET A 239 -7.55 2.78 5.46
N TRP A 240 -8.82 2.43 5.42
CA TRP A 240 -9.57 2.26 4.17
C TRP A 240 -10.69 3.29 4.12
N LEU A 241 -10.86 3.94 2.96
CA LEU A 241 -11.90 4.92 2.74
C LEU A 241 -12.77 4.47 1.58
N ARG A 242 -14.09 4.48 1.82
CA ARG A 242 -15.09 4.33 0.76
C ARG A 242 -15.06 5.53 -0.18
N ALA A 243 -15.54 5.32 -1.40
CA ALA A 243 -15.87 6.39 -2.34
C ALA A 243 -16.58 7.57 -1.66
N PHE A 244 -16.10 8.78 -1.94
CA PHE A 244 -16.57 10.06 -1.40
C PHE A 244 -16.42 10.29 0.11
N CYS A 245 -15.73 9.42 0.85
CA CYS A 245 -15.43 9.68 2.26
C CYS A 245 -14.61 10.98 2.41
N PRO A 246 -15.12 12.02 3.09
CA PRO A 246 -14.35 13.25 3.29
C PRO A 246 -13.09 12.98 4.10
N GLN A 247 -11.93 13.45 3.61
CA GLN A 247 -10.66 13.27 4.32
C GLN A 247 -9.88 14.57 4.52
N ALA A 248 -9.23 14.67 5.67
CA ALA A 248 -8.20 15.66 5.93
C ALA A 248 -7.15 15.11 6.90
N CYS A 249 -5.97 15.73 6.94
CA CYS A 249 -4.88 15.31 7.80
C CYS A 249 -4.32 16.50 8.58
N TYR A 250 -3.94 16.28 9.83
CA TYR A 250 -3.14 17.18 10.65
C TYR A 250 -1.88 16.43 11.12
N ALA A 251 -0.74 16.72 10.48
CA ALA A 251 0.54 16.06 10.76
C ALA A 251 1.28 16.78 11.89
N GLY A 252 0.78 16.68 13.14
CA GLY A 252 1.34 17.35 14.31
C GLY A 252 2.56 16.66 14.97
N GLY A 253 3.03 15.54 14.42
CA GLY A 253 4.17 14.80 14.94
C GLY A 253 5.50 15.57 14.83
N PRO A 254 6.52 15.22 15.63
CA PRO A 254 7.82 15.91 15.61
C PRO A 254 8.71 15.55 14.39
N GLY A 255 8.30 14.58 13.58
CA GLY A 255 8.97 14.17 12.36
C GLY A 255 7.98 14.03 11.21
N GLN A 256 8.46 13.61 10.04
CA GLN A 256 7.61 13.42 8.87
C GLN A 256 6.50 12.41 9.14
N PHE A 257 5.33 12.66 8.57
CA PHE A 257 4.22 11.71 8.49
C PHE A 257 4.08 11.25 7.05
N ARG A 258 4.22 9.94 6.82
CA ARG A 258 4.27 9.36 5.48
C ARG A 258 3.36 8.15 5.40
N TYR A 259 2.64 8.02 4.30
CA TYR A 259 1.82 6.84 4.05
C TYR A 259 1.86 6.40 2.59
N LEU A 260 1.83 5.08 2.40
CA LEU A 260 1.60 4.44 1.11
C LEU A 260 0.11 4.59 0.77
N LEU A 261 -0.20 5.14 -0.39
CA LEU A 261 -1.56 5.32 -0.88
C LEU A 261 -1.71 4.56 -2.20
N TYR A 262 -2.80 3.80 -2.34
CA TYR A 262 -3.19 3.24 -3.63
C TYR A 262 -4.63 3.61 -3.99
N LYS A 263 -4.85 3.90 -5.27
CA LYS A 263 -6.15 4.25 -5.83
C LYS A 263 -6.24 3.87 -7.30
N ASP A 264 -7.44 3.62 -7.79
CA ASP A 264 -7.74 3.47 -9.21
C ASP A 264 -7.95 4.84 -9.88
N VAL A 265 -7.58 4.92 -11.15
CA VAL A 265 -7.56 6.14 -11.96
C VAL A 265 -7.76 5.80 -13.44
N ASN A 266 -7.93 6.82 -14.29
CA ASN A 266 -7.83 6.71 -15.75
C ASN A 266 -8.80 5.72 -16.42
N ARG A 267 -9.90 5.36 -15.77
CA ARG A 267 -10.97 4.50 -16.32
C ARG A 267 -12.34 5.12 -16.14
N HIS A 268 -13.27 4.72 -16.99
CA HIS A 268 -14.66 5.13 -16.86
C HIS A 268 -15.32 4.46 -15.66
N MET A 269 -16.17 5.20 -14.96
CA MET A 269 -16.96 4.63 -13.87
C MET A 269 -17.94 3.59 -14.41
N ALA A 270 -17.92 2.40 -13.83
CA ALA A 270 -18.85 1.34 -14.17
C ALA A 270 -20.29 1.83 -13.94
N LEU A 271 -21.11 1.81 -15.00
CA LEU A 271 -22.51 2.25 -14.92
C LEU A 271 -23.44 1.20 -14.30
N ARG A 272 -22.95 -0.04 -14.16
CA ARG A 272 -23.69 -1.16 -13.59
C ARG A 272 -23.02 -1.56 -12.29
N PRO A 273 -23.79 -1.84 -11.23
CA PRO A 273 -23.24 -2.42 -10.01
C PRO A 273 -22.50 -3.71 -10.34
N ALA A 274 -21.40 -3.99 -9.63
CA ALA A 274 -20.72 -5.27 -9.72
C ALA A 274 -21.72 -6.40 -9.47
N ALA A 275 -21.68 -7.44 -10.31
CA ALA A 275 -22.52 -8.61 -10.11
C ALA A 275 -22.16 -9.27 -8.76
N ILE A 276 -23.17 -9.53 -7.93
CA ILE A 276 -23.03 -10.24 -6.64
C ILE A 276 -22.75 -11.72 -6.89
#